data_AF-A0A9C8WK21-F1
#
_entry.id   AF-A0A9C8WK21-F1
#
_cell.length_a   1.000
_cell.length_b   1.000
_cell.length_c   1.000
_cell.angle_alpha   90.00
_cell.angle_beta   90.00
_cell.angle_gamma   90.00
#
_symmetry.space_group_name_H-M   'P 1'
#
loop_
_entity.id
_entity.type
_entity.pdbx_description
1 polymer ?
#
loop_
_entity_poly.entity_id
_entity_poly.type
_entity_poly.pdbx_seq_one_letter_code
_entity_poly.pdbx_strand_id
1 'polypeptide(L)'
;MKRPRSVTLLALGVLTLAALYLTRIVVTLRQWAFLQAHALPGAAWYLLGTGVLWSFLFVPWGIGLWIGWPPACRFTLPLGTAYLLAQWSERLYLHWRNAPVYNLPFWAGMSLAGWGILWWVCSRRHTKTFFGAIHEQKSQN
;
A
#
# COMPACT_ATOMS: atom_id res chain seq x y z
N MET A 1 11.12 22.73 -12.42
CA MET A 1 11.69 22.02 -11.25
C MET A 1 11.76 20.52 -11.54
N LYS A 2 12.91 19.86 -11.37
CA LYS A 2 13.03 18.40 -11.59
C LYS A 2 12.38 17.64 -10.43
N ARG A 3 11.44 16.74 -10.72
CA ARG A 3 10.87 15.83 -9.71
C ARG A 3 11.96 14.93 -9.12
N PRO A 4 12.05 14.78 -7.79
CA PRO A 4 13.00 13.85 -7.19
C PRO A 4 12.63 12.41 -7.60
N ARG A 5 13.60 11.67 -8.16
CA ARG A 5 13.39 10.28 -8.59
C ARG A 5 12.81 9.39 -7.48
N SER A 6 13.11 9.68 -6.22
CA SER A 6 12.59 8.96 -5.05
C SER A 6 11.07 9.09 -4.89
N VAL A 7 10.48 10.25 -5.20
CA VAL A 7 9.02 10.46 -5.13
C VAL A 7 8.32 9.67 -6.23
N THR A 8 8.89 9.67 -7.44
CA THR A 8 8.35 8.89 -8.56
C THR A 8 8.39 7.40 -8.25
N LEU A 9 9.50 6.88 -7.70
CA LEU A 9 9.63 5.48 -7.30
C LEU A 9 8.62 5.12 -6.21
N LEU A 10 8.41 6.00 -5.23
CA LEU A 10 7.42 5.78 -4.17
C LEU A 10 5.99 5.76 -4.72
N ALA A 11 5.63 6.75 -5.54
CA ALA A 11 4.31 6.81 -6.17
C ALA A 11 4.06 5.60 -7.05
N LEU A 12 5.07 5.17 -7.82
CA LEU A 12 5.00 3.96 -8.63
C LEU A 12 4.81 2.71 -7.78
N GLY A 13 5.53 2.57 -6.65
CA GLY A 13 5.35 1.46 -5.72
C GLY A 13 3.92 1.40 -5.14
N VAL A 14 3.37 2.55 -4.73
CA VAL A 14 1.99 2.64 -4.21
C VAL A 14 0.95 2.33 -5.30
N LEU A 15 1.17 2.80 -6.53
CA LEU A 15 0.29 2.49 -7.67
C LEU A 15 0.35 1.02 -8.06
N THR A 16 1.53 0.38 -7.99
CA THR A 16 1.66 -1.07 -8.18
C THR A 16 0.86 -1.82 -7.12
N LEU A 17 0.91 -1.41 -5.85
CA LEU A 17 0.07 -2.00 -4.80
C LEU A 17 -1.42 -1.82 -5.11
N ALA A 18 -1.84 -0.63 -5.53
CA ALA A 18 -3.22 -0.39 -5.95
C ALA A 18 -3.66 -1.32 -7.09
N ALA A 19 -2.82 -1.49 -8.11
CA ALA A 19 -3.09 -2.40 -9.23
C ALA A 19 -3.20 -3.86 -8.78
N LEU A 20 -2.37 -4.31 -7.83
CA LEU A 20 -2.46 -5.64 -7.24
C LEU A 20 -3.79 -5.84 -6.49
N TYR A 21 -4.24 -4.85 -5.71
CA TYR A 21 -5.51 -4.91 -5.00
C TYR A 21 -6.72 -4.85 -5.93
N LEU A 22 -6.64 -4.09 -7.03
CA LEU A 22 -7.65 -4.12 -8.09
C LEU A 22 -7.71 -5.49 -8.78
N THR A 23 -6.55 -6.07 -9.06
CA THR A 23 -6.46 -7.42 -9.64
C THR A 23 -7.06 -8.45 -8.69
N ARG A 24 -6.81 -8.33 -7.38
CA ARG A 24 -7.43 -9.17 -6.34
C ARG A 24 -8.96 -9.08 -6.41
N ILE A 25 -9.54 -7.88 -6.52
CA ILE A 25 -11.00 -7.71 -6.67
C ILE A 25 -11.51 -8.48 -7.90
N VAL A 26 -10.86 -8.28 -9.06
CA VAL A 26 -11.27 -8.95 -10.31
C VAL A 26 -11.19 -10.47 -10.19
N VAL A 27 -10.10 -11.00 -9.61
CA VAL A 27 -9.92 -12.44 -9.39
C VAL A 27 -10.98 -12.98 -8.41
N THR A 28 -11.26 -12.27 -7.32
CA THR A 28 -12.29 -12.67 -6.35
C THR A 28 -13.67 -12.73 -6.98
N LEU A 29 -14.03 -11.77 -7.84
CA LEU A 29 -15.31 -11.79 -8.55
C LEU A 29 -15.38 -12.92 -9.59
N ARG A 30 -14.29 -13.17 -10.33
CA ARG A 30 -14.23 -14.25 -11.31
C ARG A 30 -14.28 -15.64 -10.67
N GLN A 31 -13.66 -15.81 -9.51
CA GLN A 31 -13.58 -17.08 -8.78
C GLN A 31 -14.59 -17.18 -7.64
N TRP A 32 -15.63 -16.35 -7.68
CA TRP A 32 -16.59 -16.23 -6.57
C TRP A 32 -17.20 -17.57 -6.14
N ALA A 33 -17.71 -18.34 -7.10
CA ALA A 33 -18.32 -19.65 -6.85
C ALA A 33 -17.31 -20.66 -6.27
N PHE A 34 -16.07 -20.64 -6.77
CA PHE A 34 -14.99 -21.50 -6.28
C PHE A 34 -14.63 -21.17 -4.82
N LEU A 35 -14.52 -19.87 -4.51
CA LEU A 35 -14.23 -19.39 -3.16
C LEU A 35 -15.35 -19.72 -2.17
N GLN A 36 -16.61 -19.65 -2.58
CA GLN A 36 -17.71 -20.07 -1.70
C GLN A 36 -17.74 -21.59 -1.46
N ALA A 37 -17.34 -22.39 -2.44
CA ALA A 37 -17.38 -23.85 -2.34
C ALA A 37 -16.18 -24.45 -1.60
N HIS A 38 -14.98 -23.88 -1.74
CA HIS A 38 -13.73 -24.51 -1.27
C HIS A 38 -12.91 -23.68 -0.28
N ALA A 39 -13.18 -22.38 -0.14
CA ALA A 39 -12.45 -21.55 0.83
C ALA A 39 -13.19 -21.49 2.18
N LEU A 40 -12.54 -20.87 3.17
CA LEU A 40 -13.15 -20.62 4.47
C LEU A 40 -14.48 -19.84 4.33
N PRO A 41 -15.48 -20.12 5.18
CA PRO A 41 -16.73 -19.35 5.19
C PRO A 41 -16.46 -17.85 5.27
N GLY A 42 -17.01 -17.08 4.33
CA GLY A 42 -16.82 -15.63 4.25
C GLY A 42 -15.52 -15.17 3.59
N ALA A 43 -14.65 -16.07 3.12
CA ALA A 43 -13.39 -15.69 2.46
C ALA A 43 -13.61 -14.82 1.22
N ALA A 44 -14.61 -15.12 0.38
CA ALA A 44 -14.93 -14.31 -0.80
C ALA A 44 -15.26 -12.85 -0.42
N TRP A 45 -16.09 -12.65 0.60
CA TRP A 45 -16.44 -11.33 1.12
C TRP A 45 -15.25 -10.61 1.73
N TYR A 46 -14.43 -11.32 2.49
CA TYR A 46 -13.21 -10.78 3.08
C TYR A 46 -12.22 -10.33 2.00
N LEU A 47 -11.94 -11.18 1.00
CA LEU A 47 -11.02 -10.86 -0.11
C LEU A 47 -11.51 -9.66 -0.92
N LEU A 48 -12.81 -9.59 -1.19
CA LEU A 48 -13.43 -8.47 -1.90
C LEU A 48 -13.36 -7.18 -1.08
N GLY A 49 -13.79 -7.22 0.19
CA GLY A 49 -13.84 -6.05 1.07
C GLY A 49 -12.45 -5.47 1.33
N THR A 50 -11.47 -6.32 1.64
CA THR A 50 -10.07 -5.89 1.78
C THR A 50 -9.49 -5.39 0.46
N GLY A 51 -9.84 -6.02 -0.66
CA GLY A 51 -9.52 -5.56 -2.02
C GLY A 51 -9.97 -4.13 -2.27
N VAL A 52 -11.25 -3.86 -2.02
CA VAL A 52 -11.88 -2.55 -2.21
C VAL A 52 -11.27 -1.52 -1.26
N LEU A 53 -11.17 -1.84 0.03
CA LEU A 53 -10.62 -0.94 1.04
C LEU A 53 -9.21 -0.47 0.68
N TRP A 54 -8.30 -1.40 0.37
CA TRP A 54 -6.91 -1.05 0.04
C TRP A 54 -6.77 -0.38 -1.33
N SER A 55 -7.57 -0.76 -2.32
CA SER A 55 -7.60 -0.06 -3.61
C SER A 55 -8.05 1.39 -3.44
N PHE A 56 -9.13 1.60 -2.68
CA PHE A 56 -9.67 2.93 -2.40
C PHE A 56 -8.71 3.80 -1.60
N LEU A 57 -7.86 3.21 -0.75
CA LEU A 57 -6.80 3.93 -0.06
C LEU A 57 -5.61 4.22 -0.99
N PHE A 58 -5.07 3.21 -1.69
CA PHE A 58 -3.83 3.35 -2.44
C PHE A 58 -3.95 4.13 -3.75
N VAL A 59 -5.08 4.07 -4.46
CA VAL A 59 -5.27 4.83 -5.70
C VAL A 59 -5.16 6.34 -5.48
N PRO A 60 -6.00 6.98 -4.65
CA PRO A 60 -5.90 8.41 -4.41
C PRO A 60 -4.59 8.78 -3.74
N TRP A 61 -4.02 7.90 -2.92
CA TRP A 61 -2.72 8.13 -2.28
C TRP A 61 -1.57 8.16 -3.28
N GLY A 62 -1.53 7.19 -4.20
CA GLY A 62 -0.55 7.12 -5.28
C GLY A 62 -0.65 8.33 -6.21
N ILE A 63 -1.87 8.77 -6.53
CA ILE A 63 -2.12 10.00 -7.28
C ILE A 63 -1.67 11.24 -6.50
N GLY A 64 -1.96 11.32 -5.19
CA GLY A 64 -1.53 12.42 -4.33
C GLY A 64 -0.01 12.53 -4.24
N LEU A 65 0.69 11.39 -4.09
CA LEU A 65 2.15 11.33 -4.14
C LEU A 65 2.68 11.71 -5.52
N TRP A 66 2.00 11.29 -6.58
CA TRP A 66 2.35 11.67 -7.94
C TRP A 66 2.26 13.19 -8.10
N ILE A 67 1.14 13.82 -7.77
CA ILE A 67 0.92 15.27 -7.98
C ILE A 67 1.77 16.13 -7.02
N GLY A 68 2.31 15.56 -5.95
CA GLY A 68 3.10 16.30 -4.96
C GLY A 68 2.23 16.93 -3.88
N TRP A 69 1.16 16.25 -3.47
CA TRP A 69 0.26 16.72 -2.41
C TRP A 69 1.00 16.78 -1.05
N PRO A 70 1.10 17.95 -0.39
CA PRO A 70 1.93 18.14 0.81
C PRO A 70 1.70 17.16 1.97
N PRO A 71 0.45 16.82 2.35
CA PRO A 71 0.23 15.89 3.45
C PRO A 71 0.57 14.44 3.08
N ALA A 72 0.72 14.11 1.79
CA ALA A 72 0.96 12.74 1.35
C ALA A 72 2.21 12.14 2.00
N CYS A 73 3.29 12.91 2.16
CA CYS A 73 4.51 12.39 2.79
C CYS A 73 4.34 12.12 4.30
N ARG A 74 3.60 12.99 5.01
CA ARG A 74 3.34 12.83 6.45
C ARG A 74 2.48 11.60 6.75
N PHE A 75 1.51 11.32 5.89
CA PHE A 75 0.56 10.22 6.09
C PHE A 75 1.00 8.91 5.40
N THR A 76 2.03 8.93 4.53
CA THR A 76 2.57 7.72 3.91
C THR A 76 3.15 6.74 4.94
N LEU A 77 3.87 7.24 5.94
CA LEU A 77 4.42 6.42 7.03
C LEU A 77 3.33 5.73 7.86
N PRO A 78 2.33 6.42 8.42
CA PRO A 78 1.27 5.75 9.17
C PRO A 78 0.41 4.83 8.29
N LEU A 79 0.13 5.21 7.03
CA LEU A 79 -0.59 4.33 6.10
C LEU A 79 0.19 3.04 5.80
N GLY A 80 1.50 3.16 5.54
CA GLY A 80 2.37 2.01 5.31
C GLY A 80 2.51 1.11 6.54
N THR A 81 2.57 1.70 7.74
CA THR A 81 2.58 0.94 8.99
C THR A 81 1.25 0.23 9.23
N ALA A 82 0.11 0.91 9.04
CA ALA A 82 -1.22 0.29 9.16
C ALA A 82 -1.39 -0.87 8.16
N TYR A 83 -0.91 -0.69 6.94
CA TYR A 83 -0.87 -1.75 5.94
C TYR A 83 -0.04 -2.95 6.38
N LEU A 84 1.17 -2.71 6.88
CA LEU A 84 2.08 -3.75 7.34
C LEU A 84 1.47 -4.52 8.51
N LEU A 85 0.90 -3.82 9.49
CA LEU A 85 0.20 -4.44 10.61
C LEU A 85 -0.98 -5.30 10.13
N ALA A 86 -1.82 -4.80 9.24
CA ALA A 86 -2.95 -5.56 8.71
C ALA A 86 -2.49 -6.86 8.00
N GLN A 87 -1.43 -6.77 7.19
CA GLN A 87 -0.84 -7.92 6.50
C GLN A 87 -0.25 -8.95 7.47
N TRP A 88 0.38 -8.51 8.55
CA TRP A 88 0.91 -9.41 9.57
C TRP A 88 -0.18 -10.03 10.42
N SER A 89 -1.23 -9.29 10.76
CA SER A 89 -2.41 -9.83 11.45
C SER A 89 -3.09 -10.93 10.64
N GLU A 90 -3.27 -10.72 9.33
CA GLU A 90 -3.82 -11.74 8.42
C GLU A 90 -2.97 -13.01 8.43
N ARG A 91 -1.64 -12.88 8.35
CA ARG A 91 -0.71 -14.02 8.37
C ARG A 91 -0.71 -14.77 9.70
N LEU A 92 -0.70 -14.06 10.82
CA LEU A 92 -0.74 -14.66 12.15
C LEU A 92 -2.06 -15.39 12.37
N TYR A 93 -3.18 -14.81 11.91
CA TYR A 93 -4.49 -15.46 11.94
C TYR A 93 -4.51 -16.76 11.12
N LEU A 94 -3.97 -16.73 9.90
CA LEU A 94 -3.87 -17.92 9.04
C LEU A 94 -2.95 -18.98 9.64
N HIS A 95 -1.81 -18.58 10.21
CA HIS A 95 -0.89 -19.49 10.89
C HIS A 95 -1.58 -20.18 12.07
N TRP A 96 -2.35 -19.44 12.87
CA TRP A 96 -3.09 -19.98 14.01
C TRP A 96 -4.21 -20.95 13.60
N ARG A 97 -4.79 -20.77 12.40
CA ARG A 97 -5.77 -21.69 11.81
C ARG A 97 -5.15 -22.93 11.14
N ASN A 98 -3.85 -23.18 11.34
CA ASN A 98 -3.07 -24.23 10.68
C ASN A 98 -3.11 -24.15 9.14
N ALA A 99 -3.41 -22.99 8.57
CA ALA A 99 -3.23 -22.77 7.15
C ALA A 99 -1.72 -22.72 6.87
N PRO A 100 -1.24 -23.34 5.79
CA PRO A 100 0.18 -23.36 5.51
C PRO A 100 0.68 -21.96 5.15
N VAL A 101 1.46 -21.35 6.05
CA VAL A 101 2.11 -20.05 5.83
C VAL A 101 3.54 -20.29 5.38
N TYR A 102 3.74 -20.36 4.07
CA TYR A 102 5.07 -20.55 3.50
C TYR A 102 5.90 -19.27 3.55
N ASN A 103 7.22 -19.42 3.72
CA ASN A 103 8.23 -18.37 3.53
C ASN A 103 8.12 -17.17 4.49
N LEU A 104 7.71 -17.38 5.74
CA LEU A 104 7.71 -16.36 6.80
C LEU A 104 8.99 -15.48 6.88
N PRO A 105 10.22 -16.03 6.86
CA PRO A 105 11.43 -15.19 6.94
C PRO A 105 11.60 -14.27 5.73
N PHE A 106 11.21 -14.74 4.53
CA PHE A 106 11.23 -13.92 3.32
C PHE A 106 10.23 -12.76 3.43
N TRP A 107 9.02 -13.03 3.93
CA TRP A 107 8.01 -11.99 4.16
C TRP A 107 8.41 -10.97 5.22
N ALA A 108 9.11 -11.40 6.28
CA ALA A 108 9.74 -10.50 7.25
C ALA A 108 10.79 -9.61 6.61
N GLY A 109 11.70 -10.20 5.81
CA GLY A 109 12.70 -9.45 5.05
C GLY A 109 12.08 -8.40 4.13
N MET A 110 11.07 -8.78 3.34
CA MET A 110 10.35 -7.85 2.47
C MET A 110 9.62 -6.74 3.22
N SER A 111 9.00 -7.07 4.36
CA SER A 111 8.27 -6.10 5.19
C SER A 111 9.23 -5.05 5.75
N LEU A 112 10.37 -5.49 6.30
CA LEU A 112 11.40 -4.61 6.83
C LEU A 112 12.06 -3.77 5.73
N ALA A 113 12.36 -4.37 4.57
CA ALA A 113 12.92 -3.66 3.44
C ALA A 113 11.94 -2.58 2.91
N GLY A 114 10.67 -2.93 2.73
CA GLY A 114 9.63 -1.98 2.30
C GLY A 114 9.45 -0.83 3.28
N TRP A 115 9.38 -1.13 4.58
CA TRP A 115 9.27 -0.12 5.63
C TRP A 115 10.52 0.77 5.70
N GLY A 116 11.71 0.19 5.58
CA GLY A 116 12.98 0.93 5.52
C GLY A 116 13.06 1.88 4.33
N ILE A 117 12.60 1.46 3.14
CA ILE A 117 12.49 2.32 1.95
C ILE A 117 11.51 3.46 2.20
N LEU A 118 10.33 3.18 2.77
CA LEU A 118 9.35 4.22 3.10
C LEU A 118 9.93 5.27 4.05
N TRP A 119 10.58 4.82 5.12
CA TRP A 119 11.24 5.69 6.08
C TRP A 119 12.37 6.51 5.43
N TRP A 120 13.22 5.88 4.62
CA TRP A 120 14.32 6.55 3.93
C TRP A 120 13.84 7.63 2.97
N VAL A 121 12.80 7.35 2.17
CA VAL A 121 12.22 8.32 1.22
C VAL A 121 11.58 9.50 1.95
N CYS A 122 10.87 9.25 3.05
CA CYS A 122 10.24 10.31 3.85
C CYS A 122 11.25 11.11 4.70
N SER A 123 12.38 10.52 5.09
CA SER A 123 13.43 11.15 5.88
C SER A 123 14.33 12.09 5.04
N ARG A 124 14.40 11.89 3.72
CA ARG A 124 15.19 12.75 2.82
C ARG A 124 14.69 14.20 2.79
N ARG A 125 15.59 15.15 3.11
CA ARG A 125 15.32 16.61 3.07
C ARG A 125 14.82 17.11 1.70
N HIS A 126 15.29 16.50 0.62
CA HIS A 126 14.92 16.88 -0.75
C HIS A 126 13.46 16.56 -1.11
N THR A 127 12.83 15.64 -0.38
CA THR A 127 11.41 15.31 -0.51
C THR A 127 10.55 16.37 0.17
N LYS A 128 10.99 16.83 1.35
CA LYS A 128 10.33 17.91 2.11
C LYS A 128 10.33 19.24 1.35
N THR A 129 11.43 19.57 0.66
CA THR A 129 11.50 20.79 -0.16
C THR A 129 10.61 20.71 -1.41
N PHE A 130 10.42 19.54 -2.02
CA PHE A 130 9.49 19.39 -3.15
C PHE A 130 8.03 19.62 -2.73
N PHE A 131 7.62 19.03 -1.60
CA PHE A 131 6.28 19.24 -1.05
C PHE A 131 6.07 20.66 -0.48
N GLY A 132 7.12 21.32 0.01
CA GLY A 132 7.10 22.71 0.48
C GLY A 132 7.07 23.74 -0.66
N ALA A 133 7.90 23.57 -1.70
CA ALA A 133 8.01 24.51 -2.82
C ALA A 133 6.72 24.63 -3.65
N ILE A 134 5.97 23.54 -3.82
CA ILE A 134 4.64 23.59 -4.49
C ILE A 134 3.63 24.41 -3.68
N HIS A 135 3.76 24.46 -2.35
CA HIS A 135 2.85 25.21 -1.50
C HIS A 135 3.11 26.72 -1.57
N GLU A 136 4.37 27.14 -1.55
CA GLU A 136 4.75 28.55 -1.72
C GLU A 136 4.29 29.10 -3.09
N GLN A 137 4.42 28.29 -4.15
CA GLN A 137 4.01 28.68 -5.49
C GLN A 137 2.49 28.80 -5.66
N LYS A 138 1.70 28.02 -4.89
CA LYS A 138 0.23 28.11 -4.88
C LYS A 138 -0.28 29.27 -4.01
N SER A 139 0.52 29.78 -3.07
CA SER A 139 0.13 30.93 -2.24
C SER A 139 0.37 32.28 -2.92
N GLN A 140 1.12 32.32 -4.03
CA GLN A 140 1.47 33.55 -4.76
C GLN A 140 0.65 33.78 -6.04
N ASN A 141 -0.23 32.84 -6.40
CA ASN A 141 -1.19 32.93 -7.50
C ASN A 141 -2.61 32.92 -6.95
#